data_AF-A0A2G5B1G0-F1
#
_entry.id   AF-A0A2G5B1G0-F1
#
_cell.length_a   1.000
_cell.length_b   1.000
_cell.length_c   1.000
_cell.angle_alpha   90.00
_cell.angle_beta   90.00
_cell.angle_gamma   90.00
#
_symmetry.space_group_name_H-M   'P 1'
#
loop_
_entity.id
_entity.type
_entity.pdbx_description
1 polymer ?
#
loop_
_entity_poly.entity_id
_entity_poly.type
_entity_poly.pdbx_seq_one_letter_code
_entity_poly.pdbx_strand_id
1 'polypeptide(L)'
;RRRLGYDETITWLDGLNCYEIEVPSGTVPGDHVKYYSSSFIRGADHLFGRHCRCLLATPIRPTIPVSDEAPIKPTVVIKDSWTIYSLKMERVAATSVAQTEAKLCANNNDGASGSADITTDMSRLQVQKDLQSCVWPSVDVLQDVYHISGLRNEYALLHTINSSLSRDKDLDGIYPKAENGGWVYQPTYREPVLDCTLEVTGILSADDQKMTPFCLHGRHTLAPIGQPLRTVKSTPELITVLYDAMRCHSAIFEKCQILHRDISENNILAVRNSDGSVHGLLIDFDCAEEISAQKLSTRPERTGTFPFMSIANLENLPIERTVLDDWESLLYLICVMAFHEVGSNDSIVYKARHPMRAWTEGESNDIGQAKRGHLDTMDTFLDDVLEHFKHQNGYEDLYILAMNLHKNLFANERLKDHPNNACHGARKKRVWIGNNKHDIPECLRIDPFAERVKYALEIARDLLNVLASATKIANNAN
;
A
#
# COMPACT_ATOMS: atom_id res chain seq x y z
N ARG A 1 -25.85 5.33 24.62
CA ARG A 1 -25.00 4.21 24.17
C ARG A 1 -23.77 4.84 23.51
N ARG A 2 -22.61 4.87 24.19
CA ARG A 2 -21.35 5.46 23.71
C ARG A 2 -20.37 4.32 23.36
N ARG A 3 -20.67 3.56 22.31
CA ARG A 3 -19.79 2.55 21.71
C ARG A 3 -19.50 3.02 20.27
N LEU A 4 -18.26 2.92 19.79
CA LEU A 4 -17.96 3.13 18.37
C LEU A 4 -18.41 1.87 17.61
N GLY A 5 -19.64 1.87 17.11
CA GLY A 5 -20.24 0.70 16.48
C GLY A 5 -20.51 -0.44 17.48
N TYR A 6 -20.68 -1.66 16.95
CA TYR A 6 -20.92 -2.89 17.71
C TYR A 6 -19.63 -3.57 18.23
N ASP A 7 -18.48 -2.87 18.20
CA ASP A 7 -17.21 -3.41 18.70
C ASP A 7 -17.14 -3.34 20.23
N GLU A 8 -17.32 -4.49 20.89
CA GLU A 8 -17.31 -4.58 22.36
C GLU A 8 -15.93 -4.39 22.97
N THR A 9 -14.87 -4.51 22.16
CA THR A 9 -13.47 -4.36 22.58
C THR A 9 -13.03 -2.89 22.65
N ILE A 10 -13.92 -1.94 22.31
CA ILE A 10 -13.69 -0.49 22.45
C ILE A 10 -14.76 0.10 23.38
N THR A 11 -14.31 0.58 24.54
CA THR A 11 -15.18 1.13 25.57
C THR A 11 -14.84 2.59 25.86
N TRP A 12 -15.84 3.48 25.85
CA TRP A 12 -15.67 4.86 26.29
C TRP A 12 -15.65 4.94 27.83
N LEU A 13 -14.62 5.58 28.38
CA LEU A 13 -14.44 5.82 29.81
C LEU A 13 -14.92 7.22 30.18
N ASP A 14 -16.19 7.36 30.60
CA ASP A 14 -16.81 8.66 30.92
C ASP A 14 -16.03 9.49 31.94
N GLY A 15 -15.41 8.85 32.94
CA GLY A 15 -14.63 9.54 33.97
C GLY A 15 -13.25 10.03 33.49
N LEU A 16 -12.77 9.55 32.35
CA LEU A 16 -11.45 9.89 31.81
C LEU A 16 -11.52 10.61 30.46
N ASN A 17 -12.70 10.76 29.85
CA ASN A 17 -12.89 11.34 28.51
C ASN A 17 -12.01 10.68 27.42
N CYS A 18 -11.85 9.36 27.47
CA CYS A 18 -11.07 8.62 26.48
C CYS A 18 -11.67 7.23 26.20
N TYR A 19 -11.21 6.59 25.13
CA TYR A 19 -11.49 5.19 24.80
C TYR A 19 -10.45 4.28 25.43
N GLU A 20 -10.90 3.18 26.02
CA GLU A 20 -10.13 1.97 26.31
C GLU A 20 -10.35 0.97 25.17
N ILE A 21 -9.25 0.46 24.61
CA ILE A 21 -9.24 -0.39 23.43
C ILE A 21 -8.45 -1.65 23.76
N GLU A 22 -9.08 -2.81 23.59
CA GLU A 22 -8.45 -4.10 23.77
C GLU A 22 -7.84 -4.56 22.42
N VAL A 23 -6.53 -4.82 22.45
CA VAL A 23 -5.75 -5.30 21.30
C VAL A 23 -5.30 -6.73 21.61
N PRO A 24 -5.52 -7.72 20.72
CA PRO A 24 -5.03 -9.08 20.96
C PRO A 24 -3.53 -9.11 21.24
N SER A 25 -3.13 -9.85 22.28
CA SER A 25 -1.72 -10.00 22.66
C SER A 25 -0.97 -10.83 21.61
N GLY A 26 0.17 -10.31 21.15
CA GLY A 26 1.06 -11.05 20.24
C GLY A 26 1.80 -12.21 20.91
N THR A 27 1.75 -12.30 22.25
CA THR A 27 2.57 -13.24 23.04
C THR A 27 1.76 -14.35 23.68
N VAL A 28 0.50 -14.08 24.06
CA VAL A 28 -0.37 -15.03 24.76
C VAL A 28 -1.70 -15.12 24.01
N PRO A 29 -2.00 -16.27 23.37
CA PRO A 29 -3.26 -16.45 22.67
C PRO A 29 -4.47 -16.22 23.58
N GLY A 30 -5.42 -15.41 23.11
CA GLY A 30 -6.65 -15.08 23.84
C GLY A 30 -6.51 -13.99 24.91
N ASP A 31 -5.28 -13.53 25.20
CA ASP A 31 -5.05 -12.37 26.07
C ASP A 31 -5.14 -11.07 25.28
N HIS A 32 -5.41 -9.96 25.97
CA HIS A 32 -5.53 -8.64 25.36
C HIS A 32 -4.74 -7.59 26.13
N VAL A 33 -4.07 -6.71 25.39
CA VAL A 33 -3.38 -5.55 25.93
C VAL A 33 -4.28 -4.34 25.76
N LYS A 34 -4.40 -3.54 26.84
CA LYS A 34 -5.24 -2.34 26.86
C LYS A 34 -4.47 -1.11 26.42
N TYR A 35 -5.08 -0.36 25.52
CA TYR A 35 -4.58 0.92 25.04
C TYR A 35 -5.64 2.00 25.23
N TYR A 36 -5.18 3.25 25.33
CA TYR A 36 -6.03 4.40 25.57
C TYR A 36 -5.86 5.44 24.48
N SER A 37 -6.97 5.96 23.97
CA SER A 37 -6.99 6.94 22.89
C SER A 37 -8.07 7.99 23.10
N SER A 38 -7.80 9.23 22.71
CA SER A 38 -8.78 10.32 22.67
C SER A 38 -9.02 10.84 21.26
N SER A 39 -8.34 10.28 20.25
CA SER A 39 -8.35 10.81 18.89
C SER A 39 -8.29 9.72 17.82
N PHE A 40 -9.04 9.96 16.74
CA PHE A 40 -8.99 9.17 15.53
C PHE A 40 -8.14 9.87 14.49
N ILE A 41 -7.39 9.09 13.71
CA ILE A 41 -6.69 9.61 12.54
C ILE A 41 -7.74 9.81 11.45
N ARG A 42 -8.07 11.07 11.15
CA ARG A 42 -8.95 11.41 10.03
C ARG A 42 -8.24 11.13 8.72
N GLY A 43 -8.96 10.57 7.75
CA GLY A 43 -8.37 10.20 6.46
C GLY A 43 -7.47 8.97 6.54
N ALA A 44 -7.62 8.11 7.56
CA ALA A 44 -6.88 6.85 7.66
C ALA A 44 -7.09 5.96 6.42
N ASP A 45 -8.22 6.12 5.74
CA ASP A 45 -8.54 5.48 4.46
C ASP A 45 -7.61 5.91 3.31
N HIS A 46 -7.08 7.12 3.38
CA HIS A 46 -6.04 7.57 2.46
C HIS A 46 -4.67 6.99 2.81
N LEU A 47 -4.39 6.69 4.08
CA LEU A 47 -3.09 6.19 4.55
C LEU A 47 -2.94 4.67 4.45
N PHE A 48 -4.01 3.91 4.71
CA PHE A 48 -3.99 2.45 4.84
C PHE A 48 -5.09 1.78 3.98
N GLY A 49 -5.78 2.52 3.11
CA GLY A 49 -6.84 2.00 2.23
C GLY A 49 -8.28 2.10 2.79
N ARG A 50 -9.27 1.95 1.91
CA ARG A 50 -10.70 2.31 2.15
C ARG A 50 -11.42 1.58 3.29
N HIS A 51 -10.85 0.50 3.82
CA HIS A 51 -11.44 -0.33 4.86
C HIS A 51 -10.52 -0.41 6.08
N CYS A 52 -9.96 0.73 6.47
CA CYS A 52 -9.06 0.85 7.60
C CYS A 52 -9.48 1.99 8.54
N ARG A 53 -9.31 1.77 9.84
CA ARG A 53 -9.47 2.79 10.88
C ARG A 53 -8.21 2.83 11.73
N CYS A 54 -7.68 4.03 11.96
CA CYS A 54 -6.49 4.18 12.79
C CYS A 54 -6.71 5.09 13.99
N LEU A 55 -6.16 4.71 15.14
CA LEU A 55 -6.23 5.44 16.39
C LEU A 55 -4.83 5.73 16.93
N LEU A 56 -4.61 6.96 17.40
CA LEU A 56 -3.40 7.29 18.14
C LEU A 56 -3.60 6.88 19.59
N ALA A 57 -2.75 6.00 20.11
CA ALA A 57 -2.98 5.39 21.42
C ALA A 57 -1.70 5.26 22.26
N THR A 58 -1.90 5.02 23.54
CA THR A 58 -0.83 4.72 24.51
C THR A 58 -1.23 3.55 25.40
N PRO A 59 -0.30 2.68 25.84
CA PRO A 59 -0.59 1.67 26.86
C PRO A 59 -0.74 2.28 28.26
N ILE A 60 -0.43 3.57 28.44
CA ILE A 60 -0.47 4.25 29.74
C ILE A 60 -1.90 4.75 30.01
N ARG A 61 -2.55 4.19 31.03
CA ARG A 61 -3.88 4.64 31.45
C ARG A 61 -3.83 6.08 31.99
N PRO A 62 -4.67 7.01 31.49
CA PRO A 62 -4.80 8.34 32.08
C PRO A 62 -5.23 8.26 33.56
N THR A 63 -4.64 9.09 34.41
CA THR A 63 -5.02 9.20 35.83
C THR A 63 -6.00 10.34 36.10
N ILE A 64 -6.14 11.26 35.14
CA ILE A 64 -7.06 12.40 35.17
C ILE A 64 -7.87 12.45 33.86
N PRO A 65 -9.01 13.17 33.82
CA PRO A 65 -9.76 13.36 32.59
C PRO A 65 -8.92 14.01 31.49
N VAL A 66 -8.98 13.44 30.29
CA VAL A 66 -8.29 13.97 29.11
C VAL A 66 -8.94 15.28 28.69
N SER A 67 -8.10 16.30 28.48
CA SER A 67 -8.47 17.64 28.00
C SER A 67 -7.31 18.24 27.18
N ASP A 68 -7.49 19.46 26.66
CA ASP A 68 -6.44 20.17 25.93
C ASP A 68 -5.21 20.47 26.82
N GLU A 69 -5.42 20.67 28.13
CA GLU A 69 -4.34 20.88 29.12
C GLU A 69 -3.66 19.58 29.56
N ALA A 70 -4.35 18.43 29.40
CA ALA A 70 -3.85 17.10 29.76
C ALA A 70 -4.11 16.09 28.63
N PRO A 71 -3.49 16.26 27.45
CA PRO A 71 -3.74 15.39 26.31
C PRO A 71 -3.05 14.03 26.49
N ILE A 72 -3.63 12.99 25.89
CA ILE A 72 -2.94 11.71 25.72
C ILE A 72 -1.72 11.93 24.81
N LYS A 73 -0.57 11.42 25.24
CA LYS A 73 0.65 11.35 24.42
C LYS A 73 0.73 9.96 23.78
N PRO A 74 0.38 9.81 22.50
CA PRO A 74 0.36 8.51 21.86
C PRO A 74 1.79 8.00 21.65
N THR A 75 1.95 6.69 21.77
CA THR A 75 3.21 5.97 21.52
C THR A 75 3.08 4.93 20.42
N VAL A 76 1.85 4.56 20.05
CA VAL A 76 1.54 3.63 18.97
C VAL A 76 0.39 4.14 18.10
N VAL A 77 0.30 3.64 16.88
CA VAL A 77 -0.90 3.66 16.05
C VAL A 77 -1.60 2.31 16.16
N ILE A 78 -2.88 2.28 16.50
CA ILE A 78 -3.72 1.08 16.37
C ILE A 78 -4.34 1.12 14.98
N LYS A 79 -4.02 0.16 14.12
CA LYS A 79 -4.66 -0.05 12.80
C LYS A 79 -5.69 -1.15 12.95
N ASP A 80 -6.94 -0.83 12.65
CA ASP A 80 -8.00 -1.79 12.35
C ASP A 80 -8.10 -1.92 10.83
N SER A 81 -8.18 -3.15 10.34
CA SER A 81 -8.39 -3.48 8.92
C SER A 81 -9.51 -4.50 8.75
N TRP A 82 -10.32 -4.32 7.71
CA TRP A 82 -11.43 -5.22 7.38
C TRP A 82 -11.21 -5.83 6.01
N THR A 83 -10.88 -7.12 5.98
CA THR A 83 -10.65 -7.86 4.73
C THR A 83 -11.86 -8.71 4.39
N ILE A 84 -12.40 -8.51 3.19
CA ILE A 84 -13.49 -9.34 2.66
C ILE A 84 -12.87 -10.58 2.01
N TYR A 85 -13.26 -11.76 2.49
CA TYR A 85 -12.87 -13.03 1.90
C TYR A 85 -14.09 -13.76 1.36
N SER A 86 -13.91 -14.44 0.23
CA SER A 86 -14.86 -15.43 -0.28
C SER A 86 -14.26 -16.82 -0.10
N LEU A 87 -14.80 -17.66 0.80
CA LEU A 87 -14.38 -19.06 0.87
C LEU A 87 -14.78 -19.76 -0.43
N LYS A 88 -13.80 -20.13 -1.25
CA LYS A 88 -13.97 -21.28 -2.14
C LYS A 88 -13.87 -22.52 -1.26
N MET A 89 -14.94 -23.30 -1.14
CA MET A 89 -14.75 -24.69 -0.77
C MET A 89 -13.92 -25.35 -1.87
N GLU A 90 -12.66 -25.64 -1.57
CA GLU A 90 -11.78 -26.33 -2.51
C GLU A 90 -12.34 -27.73 -2.82
N ARG A 91 -12.73 -27.94 -4.08
CA ARG A 91 -12.29 -29.13 -4.78
C ARG A 91 -11.42 -28.71 -5.95
N VAL A 92 -10.15 -29.10 -5.85
CA VAL A 92 -9.14 -29.19 -6.92
C VAL A 92 -9.74 -29.09 -8.33
N ALA A 93 -9.61 -27.92 -8.95
CA ALA A 93 -9.29 -27.74 -10.36
C ALA A 93 -9.26 -26.25 -10.68
N ALA A 94 -8.18 -25.84 -11.35
CA ALA A 94 -7.92 -24.51 -11.82
C ALA A 94 -9.04 -23.93 -12.72
N THR A 95 -8.90 -22.63 -12.99
CA THR A 95 -9.49 -21.83 -14.08
C THR A 95 -10.75 -20.99 -13.75
N SER A 96 -10.62 -19.66 -13.90
CA SER A 96 -11.66 -18.67 -14.33
C SER A 96 -12.25 -17.61 -13.38
N VAL A 97 -11.75 -17.35 -12.17
CA VAL A 97 -12.42 -16.36 -11.26
C VAL A 97 -11.93 -14.90 -11.38
N ALA A 98 -10.88 -14.61 -12.16
CA ALA A 98 -10.34 -13.25 -12.30
C ALA A 98 -11.16 -12.27 -13.18
N GLN A 99 -12.39 -12.63 -13.59
CA GLN A 99 -13.21 -11.80 -14.50
C GLN A 99 -14.47 -11.20 -13.87
N THR A 100 -14.76 -11.48 -12.60
CA THR A 100 -16.04 -11.04 -11.99
C THR A 100 -15.91 -9.76 -11.14
N GLU A 101 -14.73 -9.45 -10.60
CA GLU A 101 -14.56 -8.27 -9.72
C GLU A 101 -14.52 -6.93 -10.45
N ALA A 102 -14.29 -6.91 -11.77
CA ALA A 102 -14.25 -5.68 -12.56
C ALA A 102 -15.65 -5.09 -12.90
N LYS A 103 -16.75 -5.80 -12.63
CA LYS A 103 -18.10 -5.36 -13.03
C LYS A 103 -18.88 -4.62 -11.95
N LEU A 104 -18.46 -4.64 -10.69
CA LEU A 104 -19.20 -4.00 -9.60
C LEU A 104 -18.83 -2.52 -9.38
N CYS A 105 -17.71 -2.04 -9.92
CA CYS A 105 -17.31 -0.63 -9.81
C CYS A 105 -17.78 0.26 -10.98
N ALA A 106 -18.50 -0.28 -11.97
CA ALA A 106 -18.78 0.42 -13.24
C ALA A 106 -20.17 1.08 -13.35
N ASN A 107 -21.07 0.88 -12.39
CA ASN A 107 -22.42 1.44 -12.46
C ASN A 107 -22.69 2.36 -11.28
N ASN A 108 -22.35 3.64 -11.43
CA ASN A 108 -23.04 4.75 -10.77
C ASN A 108 -22.72 6.04 -11.53
N ASN A 109 -23.29 6.16 -12.73
CA ASN A 109 -23.59 7.45 -13.34
C ASN A 109 -25.07 7.70 -13.10
N ASP A 110 -25.41 8.61 -12.21
CA ASP A 110 -26.61 9.43 -12.33
C ASP A 110 -26.45 10.70 -11.50
N GLY A 111 -26.61 11.84 -12.16
CA GLY A 111 -26.44 13.16 -11.58
C GLY A 111 -27.61 13.56 -10.68
N ALA A 112 -27.29 14.23 -9.57
CA ALA A 112 -28.24 15.09 -8.87
C ALA A 112 -27.47 16.18 -8.11
N SER A 113 -27.63 17.41 -8.60
CA SER A 113 -27.37 18.63 -7.85
C SER A 113 -28.34 18.76 -6.68
N GLY A 114 -27.86 19.07 -5.47
CA GLY A 114 -28.73 19.51 -4.37
C GLY A 114 -28.17 19.23 -2.98
N SER A 115 -28.16 20.25 -2.14
CA SER A 115 -27.78 20.20 -0.73
C SER A 115 -28.63 19.23 0.09
N ALA A 116 -28.02 18.46 1.00
CA ALA A 116 -28.68 17.71 2.07
C ALA A 116 -27.67 17.62 3.22
N ASP A 117 -27.87 18.12 4.43
CA ASP A 117 -28.96 18.07 5.42
C ASP A 117 -29.29 16.67 5.95
N ILE A 118 -29.07 16.51 7.26
CA ILE A 118 -28.74 15.30 8.03
C ILE A 118 -29.94 14.36 8.27
N THR A 119 -31.13 14.71 7.78
CA THR A 119 -32.39 14.05 8.18
C THR A 119 -32.91 13.00 7.21
N THR A 120 -32.32 12.85 6.02
CA THR A 120 -32.84 11.89 5.01
C THR A 120 -32.33 10.45 5.18
N ASP A 121 -31.30 10.22 6.00
CA ASP A 121 -30.65 8.90 6.16
C ASP A 121 -31.44 7.90 7.04
N MET A 122 -32.44 8.36 7.78
CA MET A 122 -33.15 7.52 8.77
C MET A 122 -34.32 6.70 8.20
N SER A 123 -34.68 6.88 6.92
CA SER A 123 -35.89 6.26 6.33
C SER A 123 -35.67 4.86 5.74
N ARG A 124 -34.44 4.33 5.75
CA ARG A 124 -34.09 3.01 5.16
C ARG A 124 -34.20 1.82 6.14
N LEU A 125 -34.70 2.04 7.36
CA LEU A 125 -34.76 1.04 8.45
C LEU A 125 -35.90 -0.01 8.35
N GLN A 126 -36.67 -0.07 7.26
CA GLN A 126 -37.90 -0.89 7.23
C GLN A 126 -37.71 -2.37 6.81
N VAL A 127 -36.50 -2.83 6.50
CA VAL A 127 -36.21 -4.21 6.01
C VAL A 127 -36.10 -5.26 7.13
N GLN A 128 -36.23 -4.86 8.40
CA GLN A 128 -35.81 -5.63 9.57
C GLN A 128 -36.75 -6.78 10.03
N LYS A 129 -37.87 -7.07 9.34
CA LYS A 129 -38.93 -7.94 9.91
C LYS A 129 -38.92 -9.43 9.51
N ASP A 130 -38.12 -9.86 8.52
CA ASP A 130 -38.29 -11.20 7.92
C ASP A 130 -37.21 -12.26 8.25
N LEU A 131 -36.26 -12.02 9.17
CA LEU A 131 -35.02 -12.83 9.27
C LEU A 131 -34.83 -13.70 10.55
N GLN A 132 -35.89 -14.03 11.28
CA GLN A 132 -35.80 -14.69 12.61
C GLN A 132 -35.53 -16.22 12.63
N SER A 133 -35.12 -16.88 11.53
CA SER A 133 -35.17 -18.36 11.46
C SER A 133 -33.87 -19.13 11.10
N CYS A 134 -32.66 -18.59 11.30
CA CYS A 134 -31.41 -19.30 10.93
C CYS A 134 -30.54 -19.73 12.14
N VAL A 135 -29.96 -20.95 12.07
CA VAL A 135 -29.07 -21.58 13.07
C VAL A 135 -27.65 -21.71 12.49
N TRP A 136 -26.60 -21.45 13.29
CA TRP A 136 -25.21 -21.19 12.84
C TRP A 136 -24.16 -22.25 13.26
N PRO A 137 -23.01 -22.39 12.55
CA PRO A 137 -21.97 -23.38 12.85
C PRO A 137 -21.14 -23.04 14.10
N SER A 138 -20.51 -24.04 14.72
CA SER A 138 -19.74 -23.91 15.95
C SER A 138 -18.37 -23.23 15.76
N VAL A 139 -17.83 -22.72 16.88
CA VAL A 139 -16.55 -22.01 17.03
C VAL A 139 -15.35 -22.76 16.43
N ASP A 140 -15.44 -24.08 16.30
CA ASP A 140 -14.35 -24.94 15.82
C ASP A 140 -14.00 -24.70 14.33
N VAL A 141 -14.96 -24.29 13.49
CA VAL A 141 -14.74 -24.07 12.05
C VAL A 141 -13.84 -22.85 11.78
N LEU A 142 -13.76 -21.89 12.71
CA LEU A 142 -12.91 -20.70 12.59
C LEU A 142 -11.48 -20.91 13.10
N GLN A 143 -11.25 -21.91 13.97
CA GLN A 143 -9.88 -22.28 14.35
C GLN A 143 -9.12 -22.90 13.18
N ASP A 144 -9.81 -23.58 12.26
CA ASP A 144 -9.22 -24.11 11.02
C ASP A 144 -8.83 -23.01 10.01
N VAL A 145 -9.28 -21.76 10.18
CA VAL A 145 -8.91 -20.61 9.33
C VAL A 145 -7.45 -20.18 9.56
N TYR A 146 -6.86 -20.50 10.72
CA TYR A 146 -5.42 -20.36 10.94
C TYR A 146 -4.57 -21.23 9.99
N HIS A 147 -5.19 -22.24 9.37
CA HIS A 147 -4.54 -23.22 8.50
C HIS A 147 -4.95 -23.12 7.02
N ILE A 148 -5.69 -22.08 6.61
CA ILE A 148 -5.89 -21.83 5.17
C ILE A 148 -4.59 -21.24 4.61
N SER A 149 -3.72 -22.14 4.15
CA SER A 149 -2.55 -21.81 3.35
C SER A 149 -2.97 -20.97 2.15
N GLY A 150 -2.65 -19.66 2.17
CA GLY A 150 -2.92 -18.75 1.05
C GLY A 150 -3.60 -17.43 1.39
N LEU A 151 -4.08 -17.21 2.62
CA LEU A 151 -4.59 -15.90 3.03
C LEU A 151 -3.44 -14.98 3.43
N ARG A 152 -3.31 -13.81 2.80
CA ARG A 152 -2.32 -12.78 3.20
C ARG A 152 -2.66 -12.30 4.62
N ASN A 153 -1.67 -12.31 5.49
CA ASN A 153 -1.80 -11.84 6.88
C ASN A 153 -0.71 -10.81 7.16
N GLU A 154 -1.07 -9.52 7.11
CA GLU A 154 -0.15 -8.41 7.34
C GLU A 154 0.59 -8.56 8.68
N TYR A 155 -0.12 -8.96 9.74
CA TYR A 155 0.48 -9.12 11.06
C TYR A 155 1.58 -10.19 11.07
N ALA A 156 1.36 -11.31 10.37
CA ALA A 156 2.37 -12.36 10.25
C ALA A 156 3.60 -11.89 9.45
N LEU A 157 3.40 -11.14 8.36
CA LEU A 157 4.49 -10.55 7.59
C LEU A 157 5.29 -9.55 8.43
N LEU A 158 4.61 -8.66 9.15
CA LEU A 158 5.24 -7.70 10.06
C LEU A 158 6.02 -8.40 11.18
N HIS A 159 5.50 -9.49 11.75
CA HIS A 159 6.23 -10.26 12.75
C HIS A 159 7.52 -10.89 12.18
N THR A 160 7.46 -11.42 10.96
CA THR A 160 8.63 -11.95 10.24
C THR A 160 9.67 -10.84 9.97
N ILE A 161 9.21 -9.66 9.54
CA ILE A 161 10.07 -8.49 9.32
C ILE A 161 10.74 -8.07 10.63
N ASN A 162 9.97 -7.88 11.70
CA ASN A 162 10.49 -7.46 13.01
C ASN A 162 11.52 -8.45 13.54
N SER A 163 11.23 -9.75 13.44
CA SER A 163 12.15 -10.81 13.89
C SER A 163 13.47 -10.78 13.11
N SER A 164 13.39 -10.59 11.80
CA SER A 164 14.54 -10.61 10.88
C SER A 164 15.40 -9.34 10.97
N LEU A 165 14.77 -8.18 11.20
CA LEU A 165 15.45 -6.88 11.20
C LEU A 165 15.84 -6.38 12.60
N SER A 166 15.30 -6.94 13.68
CA SER A 166 15.54 -6.51 15.07
C SER A 166 17.01 -6.40 15.49
N ARG A 167 17.92 -7.16 14.85
CA ARG A 167 19.35 -7.16 15.18
C ARG A 167 20.14 -6.05 14.48
N ASP A 168 19.57 -5.43 13.45
CA ASP A 168 20.22 -4.41 12.65
C ASP A 168 19.82 -3.02 13.17
N LYS A 169 20.69 -2.45 14.00
CA LYS A 169 20.46 -1.14 14.64
C LYS A 169 20.34 -0.01 13.63
N ASP A 170 20.94 -0.14 12.45
CA ASP A 170 20.91 0.91 11.44
C ASP A 170 19.58 0.96 10.69
N LEU A 171 18.73 -0.06 10.86
CA LEU A 171 17.36 -0.13 10.35
C LEU A 171 16.33 0.17 11.45
N ASP A 172 16.76 0.49 12.67
CA ASP A 172 15.83 0.78 13.74
C ASP A 172 15.03 2.06 13.45
N GLY A 173 13.70 1.99 13.58
CA GLY A 173 12.79 3.12 13.35
C GLY A 173 12.33 3.33 11.90
N ILE A 174 12.93 2.68 10.90
CA ILE A 174 12.55 2.86 9.47
C ILE A 174 11.54 1.81 8.95
N TYR A 175 11.20 0.82 9.78
CA TYR A 175 10.12 -0.15 9.55
C TYR A 175 9.15 -0.20 10.75
N PRO A 176 7.86 -0.49 10.52
CA PRO A 176 6.85 -0.55 11.57
C PRO A 176 7.05 -1.80 12.42
N LYS A 177 7.20 -1.58 13.72
CA LYS A 177 7.19 -2.60 14.74
C LYS A 177 5.76 -2.89 15.16
N ALA A 178 5.34 -4.13 14.97
CA ALA A 178 4.06 -4.65 15.41
C ALA A 178 4.26 -5.26 16.80
N GLU A 179 3.82 -4.55 17.84
CA GLU A 179 3.99 -5.00 19.22
C GLU A 179 2.94 -6.05 19.61
N ASN A 180 1.67 -5.76 19.29
CA ASN A 180 0.51 -6.57 19.57
C ASN A 180 -0.41 -6.57 18.36
N GLY A 181 -1.21 -7.62 18.23
CA GLY A 181 -2.22 -7.68 17.19
C GLY A 181 -2.72 -9.08 16.91
N GLY A 182 -3.80 -9.13 16.14
CA GLY A 182 -4.47 -10.35 15.77
C GLY A 182 -5.89 -10.06 15.26
N TRP A 183 -6.68 -11.12 15.17
CA TRP A 183 -8.09 -11.01 14.78
C TRP A 183 -8.94 -10.57 15.98
N VAL A 184 -9.83 -9.61 15.76
CA VAL A 184 -10.82 -9.18 16.75
C VAL A 184 -12.07 -10.02 16.55
N TYR A 185 -12.42 -10.81 17.56
CA TYR A 185 -13.63 -11.63 17.53
C TYR A 185 -14.84 -10.80 17.95
N GLN A 186 -15.77 -10.55 17.03
CA GLN A 186 -17.04 -9.90 17.35
C GLN A 186 -18.11 -10.96 17.57
N PRO A 187 -18.65 -11.12 18.81
CA PRO A 187 -19.61 -12.18 19.14
C PRO A 187 -21.01 -11.99 18.50
N THR A 188 -21.26 -10.89 17.78
CA THR A 188 -22.58 -10.50 17.28
C THR A 188 -22.73 -10.59 15.76
N TYR A 189 -22.37 -11.72 15.16
CA TYR A 189 -22.92 -12.10 13.83
C TYR A 189 -24.34 -12.69 13.92
N ARG A 190 -25.17 -12.19 14.84
CA ARG A 190 -26.60 -12.59 14.95
C ARG A 190 -27.53 -11.65 14.18
N GLU A 191 -27.08 -10.45 13.82
CA GLU A 191 -27.80 -9.48 13.00
C GLU A 191 -26.84 -8.82 12.00
N PRO A 192 -27.30 -8.37 10.82
CA PRO A 192 -26.46 -7.63 9.88
C PRO A 192 -25.92 -6.36 10.55
N VAL A 193 -24.61 -6.28 10.73
CA VAL A 193 -23.96 -5.05 11.19
C VAL A 193 -23.85 -4.13 10.00
N LEU A 194 -24.65 -3.06 10.01
CA LEU A 194 -24.40 -1.90 9.16
C LEU A 194 -23.17 -1.20 9.74
N ASP A 195 -21.98 -1.49 9.21
CA ASP A 195 -20.79 -0.72 9.55
C ASP A 195 -20.92 0.70 8.97
N CYS A 196 -20.26 1.66 9.63
CA CYS A 196 -20.24 3.08 9.28
C CYS A 196 -19.51 3.34 7.95
N THR A 197 -18.96 2.30 7.34
CA THR A 197 -18.45 2.29 5.97
C THR A 197 -19.59 1.79 5.06
N LEU A 198 -20.10 2.69 4.22
CA LEU A 198 -21.26 2.46 3.36
C LEU A 198 -21.19 1.10 2.62
N GLU A 199 -22.24 0.29 2.79
CA GLU A 199 -22.62 -0.88 1.96
C GLU A 199 -21.80 -2.19 2.07
N VAL A 200 -21.64 -2.78 3.26
CA VAL A 200 -21.20 -4.20 3.35
C VAL A 200 -22.17 -5.03 4.21
N THR A 201 -23.18 -5.62 3.57
CA THR A 201 -24.05 -6.65 4.17
C THR A 201 -23.57 -8.04 3.76
N GLY A 202 -23.28 -8.92 4.71
CA GLY A 202 -23.02 -10.35 4.47
C GLY A 202 -24.13 -11.23 5.07
N ILE A 203 -24.74 -12.09 4.25
CA ILE A 203 -25.71 -13.11 4.70
C ILE A 203 -24.96 -14.42 4.83
N LEU A 204 -24.91 -14.99 6.03
CA LEU A 204 -24.45 -16.35 6.25
C LEU A 204 -25.70 -17.28 6.11
N SER A 205 -25.56 -18.50 5.59
CA SER A 205 -26.55 -19.59 5.76
C SER A 205 -25.82 -20.89 5.47
N ALA A 206 -26.01 -21.90 6.32
CA ALA A 206 -25.36 -23.20 6.19
C ALA A 206 -25.95 -24.07 5.06
N ASP A 207 -27.04 -23.63 4.41
CA ASP A 207 -27.82 -24.47 3.49
C ASP A 207 -27.74 -24.08 2.01
N ASP A 208 -27.02 -23.02 1.63
CA ASP A 208 -26.93 -22.60 0.22
C ASP A 208 -25.53 -22.85 -0.35
N GLN A 209 -25.48 -23.57 -1.48
CA GLN A 209 -24.30 -23.78 -2.34
C GLN A 209 -23.77 -22.47 -3.00
N LYS A 210 -24.02 -21.31 -2.39
CA LYS A 210 -23.59 -19.99 -2.86
C LYS A 210 -22.34 -19.54 -2.11
N MET A 211 -21.41 -18.93 -2.84
CA MET A 211 -20.24 -18.28 -2.23
C MET A 211 -20.70 -17.25 -1.21
N THR A 212 -20.25 -17.41 0.03
CA THR A 212 -20.57 -16.51 1.14
C THR A 212 -19.36 -15.64 1.44
N PRO A 213 -19.42 -14.32 1.19
CA PRO A 213 -18.38 -13.42 1.64
C PRO A 213 -18.48 -13.22 3.15
N PHE A 214 -17.34 -13.23 3.83
CA PHE A 214 -17.21 -12.91 5.26
C PHE A 214 -16.09 -11.89 5.43
N CYS A 215 -16.22 -11.03 6.45
CA CYS A 215 -15.23 -10.01 6.76
C CYS A 215 -14.39 -10.47 7.95
N LEU A 216 -13.07 -10.43 7.83
CA LEU A 216 -12.16 -10.58 8.96
C LEU A 216 -11.70 -9.21 9.43
N HIS A 217 -11.87 -8.95 10.73
CA HIS A 217 -11.43 -7.71 11.38
C HIS A 217 -10.08 -7.94 12.05
N GLY A 218 -9.01 -7.42 11.45
CA GLY A 218 -7.67 -7.39 12.04
C GLY A 218 -7.46 -6.14 12.88
N ARG A 219 -6.74 -6.26 13.99
CA ARG A 219 -6.27 -5.14 14.81
C ARG A 219 -4.82 -5.33 15.20
N HIS A 220 -3.99 -4.31 15.02
CA HIS A 220 -2.58 -4.35 15.39
C HIS A 220 -2.07 -2.97 15.83
N THR A 221 -1.09 -2.97 16.74
CA THR A 221 -0.41 -1.76 17.21
C THR A 221 0.93 -1.61 16.51
N LEU A 222 1.18 -0.45 15.91
CA LEU A 222 2.37 -0.12 15.13
C LEU A 222 3.14 1.04 15.76
N ALA A 223 4.47 0.96 15.74
CA ALA A 223 5.38 2.04 16.11
C ALA A 223 6.64 2.05 15.20
N PRO A 224 7.33 3.19 15.00
CA PRO A 224 7.04 4.52 15.53
C PRO A 224 5.86 5.20 14.82
N ILE A 225 5.40 6.33 15.38
CA ILE A 225 4.35 7.16 14.78
C ILE A 225 5.00 8.15 13.81
N GLY A 226 4.56 8.14 12.55
CA GLY A 226 5.01 9.07 11.52
C GLY A 226 3.94 10.08 11.09
N GLN A 227 4.35 11.05 10.28
CA GLN A 227 3.50 12.02 9.61
C GLN A 227 3.42 11.69 8.11
N PRO A 228 2.32 12.02 7.41
CA PRO A 228 2.21 11.77 5.97
C PRO A 228 3.39 12.37 5.19
N LEU A 229 3.84 11.71 4.11
CA LEU A 229 4.99 12.16 3.31
C LEU A 229 4.92 13.64 2.89
N ARG A 230 3.71 14.14 2.62
CA ARG A 230 3.46 15.53 2.20
C ARG A 230 3.87 16.58 3.24
N THR A 231 4.07 16.20 4.50
CA THR A 231 4.46 17.13 5.58
C THR A 231 5.97 17.41 5.64
N VAL A 232 6.78 16.78 4.78
CA VAL A 232 8.20 17.13 4.64
C VAL A 232 8.35 18.58 4.19
N LYS A 233 9.38 19.26 4.69
CA LYS A 233 9.51 20.72 4.57
C LYS A 233 10.45 21.18 3.47
N SER A 234 11.21 20.27 2.89
CA SER A 234 12.23 20.57 1.88
C SER A 234 12.54 19.35 1.02
N THR A 235 13.15 19.57 -0.14
CA THR A 235 13.58 18.46 -1.02
C THR A 235 14.66 17.58 -0.37
N PRO A 236 15.61 18.08 0.46
CA PRO A 236 16.51 17.22 1.23
C PRO A 236 15.80 16.32 2.25
N GLU A 237 14.77 16.83 2.96
CA GLU A 237 13.96 16.01 3.86
C GLU A 237 13.23 14.90 3.07
N LEU A 238 12.65 15.24 1.91
CA LEU A 238 11.99 14.26 1.04
C LEU A 238 12.96 13.17 0.57
N ILE A 239 14.14 13.53 0.06
CA ILE A 239 15.15 12.57 -0.41
C ILE A 239 15.59 11.65 0.73
N THR A 240 15.81 12.19 1.93
CA THR A 240 16.17 11.40 3.12
C THR A 240 15.09 10.40 3.49
N VAL A 241 13.83 10.85 3.56
CA VAL A 241 12.68 9.99 3.87
C VAL A 241 12.51 8.87 2.83
N LEU A 242 12.63 9.18 1.54
CA LEU A 242 12.55 8.18 0.48
C LEU A 242 13.72 7.19 0.51
N TYR A 243 14.93 7.66 0.84
CA TYR A 243 16.10 6.80 1.00
C TYR A 243 15.91 5.80 2.14
N ASP A 244 15.47 6.25 3.31
CA ASP A 244 15.23 5.36 4.45
C ASP A 244 14.14 4.33 4.14
N ALA A 245 13.03 4.74 3.52
CA ALA A 245 11.96 3.83 3.10
C ALA A 245 12.47 2.75 2.13
N MET A 246 13.29 3.13 1.14
CA MET A 246 13.81 2.19 0.13
C MET A 246 14.99 1.35 0.63
N ARG A 247 15.72 1.85 1.62
CA ARG A 247 16.71 1.08 2.39
C ARG A 247 16.01 0.01 3.22
N CYS A 248 14.91 0.36 3.90
CA CYS A 248 14.04 -0.58 4.59
C CYS A 248 13.50 -1.63 3.62
N HIS A 249 12.90 -1.21 2.50
CA HIS A 249 12.40 -2.09 1.44
C HIS A 249 13.47 -3.10 0.98
N SER A 250 14.67 -2.62 0.65
CA SER A 250 15.77 -3.47 0.19
C SER A 250 16.19 -4.49 1.25
N ALA A 251 16.25 -4.07 2.52
CA ALA A 251 16.59 -4.97 3.62
C ALA A 251 15.50 -6.03 3.88
N ILE A 252 14.22 -5.66 3.78
CA ILE A 252 13.09 -6.60 3.89
C ILE A 252 13.17 -7.64 2.78
N PHE A 253 13.40 -7.20 1.54
CA PHE A 253 13.55 -8.14 0.44
C PHE A 253 14.76 -9.07 0.64
N GLU A 254 15.95 -8.53 0.94
CA GLU A 254 17.17 -9.34 1.08
C GLU A 254 17.09 -10.34 2.25
N LYS A 255 16.53 -9.93 3.40
CA LYS A 255 16.53 -10.75 4.62
C LYS A 255 15.26 -11.59 4.80
N CYS A 256 14.13 -11.13 4.28
CA CYS A 256 12.82 -11.78 4.48
C CYS A 256 12.22 -12.36 3.19
N GLN A 257 12.76 -12.03 2.02
CA GLN A 257 12.21 -12.45 0.71
C GLN A 257 10.75 -12.00 0.51
N ILE A 258 10.42 -10.80 1.01
CA ILE A 258 9.10 -10.17 0.89
C ILE A 258 9.21 -8.97 -0.07
N LEU A 259 8.27 -8.87 -1.01
CA LEU A 259 8.05 -7.69 -1.85
C LEU A 259 6.93 -6.84 -1.25
N HIS A 260 7.03 -5.52 -1.31
CA HIS A 260 5.99 -4.63 -0.77
C HIS A 260 4.81 -4.48 -1.73
N ARG A 261 5.08 -4.33 -3.04
CA ARG A 261 4.10 -4.26 -4.14
C ARG A 261 3.13 -3.07 -4.11
N ASP A 262 3.37 -2.07 -3.28
CA ASP A 262 2.54 -0.86 -3.19
C ASP A 262 3.33 0.33 -2.62
N ILE A 263 4.50 0.60 -3.19
CA ILE A 263 5.23 1.84 -2.86
C ILE A 263 4.42 3.04 -3.40
N SER A 264 3.98 3.89 -2.48
CA SER A 264 3.15 5.06 -2.79
C SER A 264 3.39 6.18 -1.78
N GLU A 265 2.87 7.38 -2.05
CA GLU A 265 2.98 8.51 -1.12
C GLU A 265 2.27 8.28 0.22
N ASN A 266 1.29 7.39 0.27
CA ASN A 266 0.49 7.10 1.45
C ASN A 266 1.16 6.06 2.35
N ASN A 267 2.01 5.22 1.76
CA ASN A 267 2.66 4.10 2.43
C ASN A 267 4.06 4.45 2.93
N ILE A 268 4.48 5.71 2.80
CA ILE A 268 5.73 6.24 3.35
C ILE A 268 5.41 7.39 4.29
N LEU A 269 5.88 7.30 5.52
CA LEU A 269 5.72 8.34 6.53
C LEU A 269 7.07 9.02 6.84
N ALA A 270 7.01 10.29 7.19
CA ALA A 270 8.12 11.05 7.75
C ALA A 270 8.05 11.01 9.29
N VAL A 271 9.04 10.42 9.94
CA VAL A 271 9.14 10.38 11.40
C VAL A 271 10.12 11.46 11.85
N ARG A 272 9.65 12.38 12.69
CA ARG A 272 10.47 13.49 13.20
C ARG A 272 10.91 13.22 14.63
N ASN A 273 12.23 13.20 14.83
CA ASN A 273 12.84 13.03 16.13
C ASN A 273 12.81 14.34 16.93
N SER A 274 13.05 14.23 18.25
CA SER A 274 13.07 15.38 19.15
C SER A 274 14.19 16.39 18.87
N ASP A 275 15.27 15.94 18.21
CA ASP A 275 16.38 16.79 17.78
C ASP A 275 16.10 17.54 16.45
N GLY A 276 14.92 17.31 15.86
CA GLY A 276 14.50 17.91 14.59
C GLY A 276 14.86 17.09 13.36
N SER A 277 15.70 16.06 13.49
CA SER A 277 16.03 15.14 12.40
C SER A 277 14.80 14.39 11.92
N VAL A 278 14.79 14.03 10.64
CA VAL A 278 13.70 13.28 10.01
C VAL A 278 14.25 11.99 9.40
N HIS A 279 13.48 10.92 9.49
CA HIS A 279 13.75 9.66 8.80
C HIS A 279 12.46 9.13 8.17
N GLY A 280 12.61 8.24 7.20
CA GLY A 280 11.49 7.59 6.54
C GLY A 280 11.02 6.32 7.23
N LEU A 281 9.72 6.04 7.15
CA LEU A 281 9.08 4.83 7.66
C LEU A 281 8.19 4.23 6.59
N LEU A 282 8.49 3.00 6.15
CA LEU A 282 7.69 2.27 5.17
C LEU A 282 6.58 1.46 5.85
N ILE A 283 5.31 1.76 5.58
CA ILE A 283 4.14 1.14 6.22
C ILE A 283 3.26 0.40 5.20
N ASP A 284 2.24 -0.28 5.71
CA ASP A 284 1.15 -0.89 4.95
C ASP A 284 1.55 -2.08 4.07
N PHE A 285 1.64 -3.25 4.70
CA PHE A 285 2.10 -4.50 4.07
C PHE A 285 0.92 -5.37 3.58
N ASP A 286 -0.28 -4.82 3.42
CA ASP A 286 -1.46 -5.56 2.98
C ASP A 286 -1.32 -6.11 1.54
N CYS A 287 -0.62 -5.39 0.67
CA CYS A 287 -0.30 -5.84 -0.69
C CYS A 287 0.98 -6.68 -0.78
N ALA A 288 1.71 -6.83 0.33
CA ALA A 288 3.01 -7.48 0.35
C ALA A 288 2.89 -8.99 0.14
N GLU A 289 3.94 -9.58 -0.42
CA GLU A 289 3.95 -11.01 -0.73
C GLU A 289 5.35 -11.60 -0.65
N GLU A 290 5.44 -12.79 -0.07
CA GLU A 290 6.66 -13.59 -0.10
C GLU A 290 6.93 -14.13 -1.52
N ILE A 291 8.18 -14.10 -1.95
CA ILE A 291 8.59 -14.60 -3.28
C ILE A 291 8.22 -16.09 -3.46
N SER A 292 8.29 -16.88 -2.39
CA SER A 292 7.88 -18.29 -2.36
C SER A 292 6.40 -18.46 -2.75
N ALA A 293 5.52 -17.63 -2.18
CA ALA A 293 4.09 -17.61 -2.46
C ALA A 293 3.80 -17.15 -3.89
N GLN A 294 4.54 -16.16 -4.40
CA GLN A 294 4.39 -15.69 -5.77
C GLN A 294 4.64 -16.81 -6.80
N LYS A 295 5.67 -17.65 -6.59
CA LYS A 295 5.99 -18.78 -7.48
C LYS A 295 4.90 -19.84 -7.55
N LEU A 296 4.03 -19.90 -6.54
CA LEU A 296 2.87 -20.78 -6.51
C LEU A 296 1.67 -20.19 -7.27
N SER A 297 1.69 -18.88 -7.54
CA SER A 297 0.63 -18.22 -8.31
C SER A 297 0.90 -18.31 -9.81
N THR A 298 -0.09 -18.75 -10.56
CA THR A 298 -0.02 -18.79 -12.04
C THR A 298 -0.14 -17.41 -12.68
N ARG A 299 -0.61 -16.39 -11.93
CA ARG A 299 -0.68 -14.98 -12.35
C ARG A 299 -0.53 -14.07 -11.12
N PRO A 300 0.44 -13.14 -11.11
CA PRO A 300 0.53 -12.15 -10.04
C PRO A 300 -0.77 -11.33 -9.98
N GLU A 301 -1.40 -11.24 -8.81
CA GLU A 301 -2.60 -10.41 -8.63
C GLU A 301 -2.28 -8.95 -8.91
N ARG A 302 -3.03 -8.28 -9.80
CA ARG A 302 -2.88 -6.83 -10.07
C ARG A 302 -3.25 -6.02 -8.82
N THR A 303 -2.26 -5.70 -8.01
CA THR A 303 -2.36 -4.93 -6.77
C THR A 303 -1.48 -3.69 -6.88
N GLY A 304 -1.78 -2.69 -6.05
CA GLY A 304 -1.03 -1.44 -5.96
C GLY A 304 -1.81 -0.23 -6.45
N THR A 305 -1.32 0.94 -6.09
CA THR A 305 -1.95 2.23 -6.39
C THR A 305 -1.63 2.63 -7.84
N PHE A 306 -2.66 2.78 -8.70
CA PHE A 306 -2.49 2.84 -10.18
C PHE A 306 -1.44 3.87 -10.67
N PRO A 307 -1.38 5.12 -10.15
CA PRO A 307 -0.34 6.08 -10.54
C PRO A 307 1.09 5.65 -10.23
N PHE A 308 1.29 4.80 -9.21
CA PHE A 308 2.59 4.30 -8.80
C PHE A 308 2.86 2.87 -9.26
N MET A 309 1.85 2.16 -9.75
CA MET A 309 2.01 0.78 -10.24
C MET A 309 2.98 0.69 -11.43
N SER A 310 3.84 -0.34 -11.46
CA SER A 310 4.80 -0.60 -12.55
C SER A 310 4.09 -0.89 -13.90
N ILE A 311 4.77 -0.61 -15.01
CA ILE A 311 4.30 -0.89 -16.37
C ILE A 311 3.98 -2.37 -16.54
N ALA A 312 4.86 -3.26 -16.07
CA ALA A 312 4.65 -4.70 -16.20
C ALA A 312 3.37 -5.17 -15.50
N ASN A 313 3.06 -4.58 -14.36
CA ASN A 313 1.85 -4.85 -13.60
C ASN A 313 0.58 -4.24 -14.25
N LEU A 314 0.65 -2.97 -14.67
CA LEU A 314 -0.43 -2.24 -15.34
C LEU A 314 -0.89 -2.93 -16.64
N GLU A 315 0.07 -3.40 -17.43
CA GLU A 315 -0.16 -4.11 -18.68
C GLU A 315 -0.38 -5.62 -18.50
N ASN A 316 -0.32 -6.12 -17.26
CA ASN A 316 -0.48 -7.54 -16.93
C ASN A 316 0.44 -8.44 -17.78
N LEU A 317 1.72 -8.07 -17.87
CA LEU A 317 2.72 -8.83 -18.62
C LEU A 317 2.97 -10.18 -17.94
N PRO A 318 3.24 -11.26 -18.70
CA PRO A 318 3.54 -12.58 -18.16
C PRO A 318 4.99 -12.66 -17.67
N ILE A 319 5.39 -11.73 -16.81
CA ILE A 319 6.74 -11.59 -16.24
C ILE A 319 6.60 -11.64 -14.72
N GLU A 320 7.54 -12.27 -14.04
CA GLU A 320 7.53 -12.30 -12.58
C GLU A 320 7.71 -10.88 -12.00
N ARG A 321 7.05 -10.60 -10.88
CA ARG A 321 7.27 -9.33 -10.18
C ARG A 321 8.52 -9.43 -9.35
N THR A 322 9.30 -8.37 -9.35
CA THR A 322 10.57 -8.30 -8.66
C THR A 322 10.64 -7.04 -7.81
N VAL A 323 11.75 -6.85 -7.09
CA VAL A 323 12.06 -5.58 -6.43
C VAL A 323 12.05 -4.40 -7.40
N LEU A 324 12.30 -4.62 -8.69
CA LEU A 324 12.35 -3.54 -9.67
C LEU A 324 10.98 -2.89 -9.87
N ASP A 325 9.88 -3.61 -9.64
CA ASP A 325 8.53 -3.04 -9.70
C ASP A 325 8.32 -1.99 -8.59
N ASP A 326 8.80 -2.28 -7.38
CA ASP A 326 8.75 -1.34 -6.25
C ASP A 326 9.71 -0.14 -6.47
N TRP A 327 10.87 -0.38 -7.08
CA TRP A 327 11.79 0.69 -7.49
C TRP A 327 11.25 1.57 -8.62
N GLU A 328 10.53 1.00 -9.58
CA GLU A 328 9.83 1.74 -10.63
C GLU A 328 8.71 2.61 -10.03
N SER A 329 8.02 2.08 -9.02
CA SER A 329 7.01 2.83 -8.25
C SER A 329 7.60 4.05 -7.53
N LEU A 330 8.82 3.92 -6.96
CA LEU A 330 9.56 5.05 -6.38
C LEU A 330 9.87 6.14 -7.40
N LEU A 331 10.28 5.78 -8.62
CA LEU A 331 10.53 6.77 -9.68
C LEU A 331 9.26 7.58 -9.95
N TYR A 332 8.10 6.91 -10.03
CA TYR A 332 6.81 7.59 -10.21
C TYR A 332 6.46 8.49 -9.03
N LEU A 333 6.73 8.04 -7.80
CA LEU A 333 6.54 8.85 -6.60
C LEU A 333 7.38 10.12 -6.62
N ILE A 334 8.66 10.02 -6.97
CA ILE A 334 9.55 11.19 -7.10
C ILE A 334 9.02 12.14 -8.18
N CYS A 335 8.62 11.60 -9.33
CA CYS A 335 7.99 12.40 -10.37
C CYS A 335 6.77 13.14 -9.82
N VAL A 336 5.77 12.45 -9.25
CA VAL A 336 4.58 13.10 -8.63
C VAL A 336 5.01 14.23 -7.70
N MET A 337 5.87 13.92 -6.72
CA MET A 337 6.25 14.87 -5.67
C MET A 337 6.99 16.10 -6.21
N ALA A 338 7.78 15.96 -7.28
CA ALA A 338 8.53 17.06 -7.89
C ALA A 338 7.65 18.08 -8.66
N PHE A 339 6.37 17.76 -8.92
CA PHE A 339 5.41 18.70 -9.51
C PHE A 339 4.69 19.57 -8.48
N HIS A 340 4.65 19.12 -7.23
CA HIS A 340 4.05 19.85 -6.12
C HIS A 340 5.10 20.71 -5.43
N GLU A 341 4.66 21.79 -4.83
CA GLU A 341 5.49 22.47 -3.84
C GLU A 341 5.57 21.58 -2.60
N VAL A 342 6.77 21.12 -2.25
CA VAL A 342 7.04 20.39 -1.01
C VAL A 342 6.52 21.20 0.19
N GLY A 343 5.67 20.58 1.00
CA GLY A 343 4.96 21.23 2.11
C GLY A 343 3.60 21.86 1.73
N SER A 344 3.18 21.77 0.46
CA SER A 344 1.84 22.19 0.03
C SER A 344 0.82 21.04 0.08
N ASN A 345 -0.41 21.36 0.47
CA ASN A 345 -1.56 20.44 0.44
C ASN A 345 -2.30 20.42 -0.91
N ASP A 346 -1.82 21.16 -1.92
CA ASP A 346 -2.50 21.25 -3.21
C ASP A 346 -2.35 19.96 -4.04
N SER A 347 -3.46 19.24 -4.23
CA SER A 347 -3.55 18.12 -5.16
C SER A 347 -3.65 18.63 -6.61
N ILE A 348 -2.51 18.95 -7.20
CA ILE A 348 -2.35 19.47 -8.57
C ILE A 348 -2.42 18.37 -9.65
N VAL A 349 -2.35 17.07 -9.31
CA VAL A 349 -2.40 15.97 -10.30
C VAL A 349 -3.65 16.05 -11.20
N TYR A 350 -4.71 16.72 -10.71
CA TYR A 350 -5.97 16.96 -11.43
C TYR A 350 -6.03 18.24 -12.26
N LYS A 351 -4.95 19.03 -12.39
CA LYS A 351 -4.94 20.21 -13.27
C LYS A 351 -4.82 19.77 -14.73
N ALA A 352 -5.74 20.28 -15.56
CA ALA A 352 -5.78 20.00 -17.00
C ALA A 352 -4.46 20.38 -17.67
N ARG A 353 -3.87 19.43 -18.44
CA ARG A 353 -2.64 19.51 -19.27
C ARG A 353 -1.32 18.99 -18.66
N HIS A 354 -1.34 18.35 -17.50
CA HIS A 354 -0.12 17.74 -16.97
C HIS A 354 0.21 16.38 -17.65
N PRO A 355 1.45 16.07 -18.07
CA PRO A 355 1.79 14.79 -18.72
C PRO A 355 1.44 13.56 -17.87
N MET A 356 1.61 13.68 -16.56
CA MET A 356 1.26 12.60 -15.62
C MET A 356 -0.24 12.42 -15.36
N ARG A 357 -1.10 13.26 -15.94
CA ARG A 357 -2.54 12.97 -15.97
C ARG A 357 -2.82 11.64 -16.67
N ALA A 358 -2.03 11.31 -17.69
CA ALA A 358 -2.08 10.00 -18.36
C ALA A 358 -1.62 8.83 -17.45
N TRP A 359 -1.01 9.12 -16.29
CA TRP A 359 -0.65 8.10 -15.31
C TRP A 359 -1.76 7.87 -14.27
N THR A 360 -2.80 8.70 -14.27
CA THR A 360 -3.90 8.62 -13.28
C THR A 360 -5.27 8.38 -13.90
N GLU A 361 -5.44 8.66 -15.19
CA GLU A 361 -6.71 8.52 -15.91
C GLU A 361 -6.66 7.38 -16.93
N GLY A 362 -7.79 6.69 -17.08
CA GLY A 362 -7.97 5.60 -18.04
C GLY A 362 -7.93 4.22 -17.40
N GLU A 363 -7.96 3.19 -18.25
CA GLU A 363 -7.80 1.81 -17.82
C GLU A 363 -6.34 1.52 -17.50
N SER A 364 -6.06 0.44 -16.75
CA SER A 364 -4.69 0.12 -16.35
C SER A 364 -3.72 0.01 -17.55
N ASN A 365 -4.20 -0.49 -18.70
CA ASN A 365 -3.39 -0.60 -19.90
C ASN A 365 -3.06 0.78 -20.50
N ASP A 366 -4.01 1.72 -20.50
CA ASP A 366 -3.77 3.09 -21.01
C ASP A 366 -2.67 3.79 -20.20
N ILE A 367 -2.76 3.66 -18.86
CA ILE A 367 -1.74 4.15 -17.92
C ILE A 367 -0.39 3.50 -18.20
N GLY A 368 -0.37 2.17 -18.38
CA GLY A 368 0.83 1.41 -18.72
C GLY A 368 1.50 1.87 -20.01
N GLN A 369 0.72 2.04 -21.09
CA GLN A 369 1.23 2.53 -22.37
C GLN A 369 1.77 3.96 -22.29
N ALA A 370 1.11 4.85 -21.55
CA ALA A 370 1.58 6.21 -21.33
C ALA A 370 2.95 6.22 -20.63
N LYS A 371 3.08 5.48 -19.51
CA LYS A 371 4.35 5.30 -18.80
C LYS A 371 5.42 4.69 -19.71
N ARG A 372 5.08 3.65 -20.46
CA ARG A 372 5.99 3.00 -21.41
C ARG A 372 6.47 3.96 -22.49
N GLY A 373 5.63 4.89 -22.94
CA GLY A 373 5.99 5.97 -23.85
C GLY A 373 7.00 6.93 -23.23
N HIS A 374 6.66 7.51 -22.09
CA HIS A 374 7.49 8.53 -21.42
C HIS A 374 8.86 7.99 -20.96
N LEU A 375 8.93 6.70 -20.56
CA LEU A 375 10.15 6.10 -20.02
C LEU A 375 11.01 5.37 -21.07
N ASP A 376 10.66 5.42 -22.37
CA ASP A 376 11.38 4.63 -23.37
C ASP A 376 12.81 5.09 -23.61
N THR A 377 13.06 6.39 -23.77
CA THR A 377 14.41 6.93 -23.92
C THR A 377 14.68 7.97 -22.84
N MET A 378 15.96 8.32 -22.66
CA MET A 378 16.29 9.44 -21.78
C MET A 378 15.68 10.73 -22.33
N ASP A 379 15.81 10.97 -23.64
CA ASP A 379 15.26 12.18 -24.28
C ASP A 379 13.74 12.32 -24.04
N THR A 380 12.95 11.25 -24.24
CA THR A 380 11.50 11.31 -23.96
C THR A 380 11.21 11.56 -22.49
N PHE A 381 12.03 11.02 -21.58
CA PHE A 381 11.84 11.22 -20.16
C PHE A 381 12.19 12.66 -19.74
N LEU A 382 13.25 13.22 -20.31
CA LEU A 382 13.63 14.61 -20.06
C LEU A 382 12.55 15.58 -20.58
N ASP A 383 12.15 15.43 -21.84
CA ASP A 383 11.23 16.36 -22.52
C ASP A 383 9.79 16.20 -22.01
N ASP A 384 9.28 14.97 -21.88
CA ASP A 384 7.85 14.77 -21.56
C ASP A 384 7.56 14.72 -20.05
N VAL A 385 8.59 14.55 -19.20
CA VAL A 385 8.40 14.42 -17.74
C VAL A 385 9.24 15.43 -16.95
N LEU A 386 10.57 15.42 -17.10
CA LEU A 386 11.42 16.21 -16.22
C LEU A 386 11.38 17.72 -16.53
N GLU A 387 11.11 18.14 -17.78
CA GLU A 387 10.95 19.56 -18.15
C GLU A 387 9.87 20.25 -17.30
N HIS A 388 8.89 19.49 -16.84
CA HIS A 388 7.76 20.01 -16.08
C HIS A 388 8.01 20.09 -14.56
N PHE A 389 9.15 19.59 -14.05
CA PHE A 389 9.48 19.67 -12.63
C PHE A 389 9.53 21.12 -12.16
N LYS A 390 9.22 21.38 -10.89
CA LYS A 390 9.37 22.73 -10.34
C LYS A 390 10.83 23.17 -10.42
N HIS A 391 11.07 24.44 -10.75
CA HIS A 391 12.42 25.03 -10.85
C HIS A 391 12.80 25.86 -9.61
N GLN A 392 12.12 25.64 -8.48
CA GLN A 392 12.47 26.32 -7.21
C GLN A 392 13.72 25.69 -6.59
N ASN A 393 14.32 26.38 -5.62
CA ASN A 393 15.54 25.93 -4.97
C ASN A 393 15.39 24.50 -4.40
N GLY A 394 16.35 23.62 -4.70
CA GLY A 394 16.38 22.22 -4.25
C GLY A 394 15.68 21.18 -5.15
N TYR A 395 14.91 21.58 -6.17
CA TYR A 395 14.31 20.60 -7.10
C TYR A 395 15.28 20.08 -8.16
N GLU A 396 16.42 20.76 -8.35
CA GLU A 396 17.53 20.27 -9.18
C GLU A 396 18.03 18.90 -8.69
N ASP A 397 18.06 18.68 -7.36
CA ASP A 397 18.43 17.39 -6.77
C ASP A 397 17.41 16.30 -7.11
N LEU A 398 16.11 16.62 -7.10
CA LEU A 398 15.05 15.69 -7.51
C LEU A 398 15.10 15.38 -9.00
N TYR A 399 15.41 16.38 -9.83
CA TYR A 399 15.62 16.20 -11.27
C TYR A 399 16.77 15.23 -11.53
N ILE A 400 17.94 15.47 -10.92
CA ILE A 400 19.13 14.62 -11.07
C ILE A 400 18.86 13.22 -10.53
N LEU A 401 18.17 13.10 -9.40
CA LEU A 401 17.80 11.82 -8.81
C LEU A 401 16.88 11.01 -9.75
N ALA A 402 15.81 11.62 -10.26
CA ALA A 402 14.88 10.96 -11.19
C ALA A 402 15.57 10.52 -12.49
N MET A 403 16.44 11.37 -13.06
CA MET A 403 17.24 11.05 -14.25
C MET A 403 18.16 9.85 -14.00
N ASN A 404 18.86 9.81 -12.86
CA ASN A 404 19.76 8.70 -12.53
C ASN A 404 18.99 7.40 -12.24
N LEU A 405 17.84 7.48 -11.59
CA LEU A 405 16.95 6.33 -11.39
C LEU A 405 16.44 5.77 -12.71
N HIS A 406 15.96 6.64 -13.62
CA HIS A 406 15.54 6.24 -14.96
C HIS A 406 16.68 5.54 -15.71
N LYS A 407 17.88 6.12 -15.71
CA LYS A 407 19.05 5.52 -16.37
C LYS A 407 19.33 4.11 -15.85
N ASN A 408 19.28 3.90 -14.53
CA ASN A 408 19.59 2.60 -13.93
C ASN A 408 18.47 1.58 -14.08
N LEU A 409 17.19 2.01 -14.08
CA LEU A 409 16.04 1.13 -14.32
C LEU A 409 15.91 0.78 -15.80
N PHE A 410 15.96 1.77 -16.68
CA PHE A 410 15.58 1.63 -18.08
C PHE A 410 16.76 1.48 -19.04
N ALA A 411 17.93 2.01 -18.71
CA ALA A 411 19.12 1.98 -19.58
C ALA A 411 20.34 1.37 -18.88
N ASN A 412 20.13 0.35 -18.03
CA ASN A 412 21.22 -0.26 -17.26
C ASN A 412 22.33 -0.81 -18.16
N GLU A 413 23.58 -0.59 -17.75
CA GLU A 413 24.78 -1.04 -18.47
C GLU A 413 24.81 -2.56 -18.66
N ARG A 414 24.25 -3.33 -17.71
CA ARG A 414 24.21 -4.80 -17.78
C ARG A 414 23.36 -5.35 -18.92
N LEU A 415 22.49 -4.53 -19.50
CA LEU A 415 21.63 -4.92 -20.63
C LEU A 415 22.30 -4.65 -22.00
N LYS A 416 23.52 -4.09 -22.03
CA LYS A 416 24.20 -3.67 -23.26
C LYS A 416 24.70 -4.81 -24.11
N ASP A 417 25.17 -5.89 -23.49
CA ASP A 417 25.77 -7.04 -24.20
C ASP A 417 24.74 -8.05 -24.72
N HIS A 418 23.45 -7.69 -24.71
CA HIS A 418 22.40 -8.58 -25.22
C HIS A 418 22.53 -8.76 -26.73
N PRO A 419 22.50 -10.01 -27.24
CA PRO A 419 22.80 -10.33 -28.64
C PRO A 419 21.88 -9.70 -29.71
N ASN A 420 20.79 -9.01 -29.34
CA ASN A 420 19.80 -8.45 -30.26
C ASN A 420 19.69 -6.91 -30.23
N ASN A 421 20.80 -6.22 -30.01
CA ASN A 421 20.89 -4.81 -29.56
C ASN A 421 20.46 -4.67 -28.09
N ALA A 422 21.13 -3.76 -27.37
CA ALA A 422 20.88 -3.50 -25.96
C ALA A 422 19.38 -3.36 -25.65
N CYS A 423 18.86 -4.13 -24.68
CA CYS A 423 17.47 -4.07 -24.24
C CYS A 423 17.22 -2.85 -23.33
N HIS A 424 17.57 -1.65 -23.82
CA HIS A 424 17.36 -0.37 -23.15
C HIS A 424 15.98 0.20 -23.43
N GLY A 425 15.45 0.99 -22.51
CA GLY A 425 14.14 1.61 -22.61
C GLY A 425 13.00 0.68 -22.25
N ALA A 426 11.80 1.24 -22.22
CA ALA A 426 10.59 0.54 -21.83
C ALA A 426 9.92 -0.21 -22.99
N ARG A 427 10.23 0.06 -24.27
CA ARG A 427 9.56 -0.60 -25.41
C ARG A 427 10.24 -1.90 -25.83
N LYS A 428 9.43 -2.88 -26.22
CA LYS A 428 9.88 -4.16 -26.79
C LYS A 428 10.80 -3.94 -28.01
N LYS A 429 11.90 -4.68 -28.05
CA LYS A 429 12.91 -4.54 -29.10
C LYS A 429 12.73 -5.58 -30.20
N ARG A 430 12.93 -5.14 -31.44
CA ARG A 430 12.87 -6.02 -32.60
C ARG A 430 14.10 -6.91 -32.63
N VAL A 431 13.91 -8.19 -32.89
CA VAL A 431 14.98 -9.14 -33.18
C VAL A 431 15.25 -9.16 -34.68
N TRP A 432 16.50 -9.05 -35.08
CA TRP A 432 16.90 -9.12 -36.49
C TRP A 432 17.03 -10.59 -36.91
N ILE A 433 16.23 -11.04 -37.86
CA ILE A 433 16.36 -12.37 -38.49
C ILE A 433 16.72 -12.17 -39.96
N GLY A 434 18.02 -12.23 -40.28
CA GLY A 434 18.52 -12.02 -41.64
C GLY A 434 18.41 -10.56 -42.14
N ASN A 435 18.47 -10.37 -43.46
CA ASN A 435 18.55 -9.04 -44.10
C ASN A 435 17.17 -8.38 -44.36
N ASN A 436 16.05 -9.04 -44.07
CA ASN A 436 14.72 -8.53 -44.39
C ASN A 436 14.08 -7.81 -43.18
N LYS A 437 13.87 -6.50 -43.34
CA LYS A 437 13.14 -5.61 -42.42
C LYS A 437 11.62 -5.80 -42.52
N HIS A 438 11.10 -7.02 -42.37
CA HIS A 438 9.66 -7.19 -42.19
C HIS A 438 9.29 -7.07 -40.71
N ASP A 439 8.09 -6.57 -40.42
CA ASP A 439 7.55 -6.53 -39.07
C ASP A 439 7.42 -7.97 -38.54
N ILE A 440 8.39 -8.37 -37.71
CA ILE A 440 8.29 -9.62 -36.97
C ILE A 440 7.04 -9.57 -36.08
N PRO A 441 6.34 -10.71 -35.93
CA PRO A 441 5.22 -10.84 -34.99
C PRO A 441 5.61 -10.34 -33.59
N GLU A 442 4.68 -9.64 -32.94
CA GLU A 442 4.83 -9.09 -31.59
C GLU A 442 5.30 -10.13 -30.55
N CYS A 443 4.92 -11.39 -30.74
CA CYS A 443 5.31 -12.51 -29.88
C CYS A 443 6.80 -12.89 -29.96
N LEU A 444 7.54 -12.41 -30.96
CA LEU A 444 8.97 -12.67 -31.14
C LEU A 444 9.86 -11.50 -30.68
N ARG A 445 9.26 -10.40 -30.23
CA ARG A 445 10.01 -9.24 -29.71
C ARG A 445 10.50 -9.52 -28.29
N ILE A 446 11.67 -9.01 -27.97
CA ILE A 446 12.23 -9.13 -26.63
C ILE A 446 11.67 -8.00 -25.78
N ASP A 447 11.14 -8.35 -24.61
CA ASP A 447 10.69 -7.38 -23.64
C ASP A 447 11.84 -6.99 -22.69
N PRO A 448 12.25 -5.71 -22.65
CA PRO A 448 13.27 -5.24 -21.72
C PRO A 448 12.97 -5.57 -20.26
N PHE A 449 11.69 -5.62 -19.86
CA PHE A 449 11.31 -5.96 -18.49
C PHE A 449 11.68 -7.42 -18.15
N ALA A 450 11.48 -8.35 -19.09
CA ALA A 450 11.86 -9.76 -18.89
C ALA A 450 13.39 -9.93 -18.80
N GLU A 451 14.16 -9.11 -19.50
CA GLU A 451 15.62 -9.17 -19.45
C GLU A 451 16.19 -8.59 -18.14
N ARG A 452 15.57 -7.54 -17.60
CA ARG A 452 15.99 -6.94 -16.31
C ARG A 452 15.82 -7.85 -15.11
N VAL A 453 14.83 -8.74 -15.15
CA VAL A 453 14.62 -9.74 -14.09
C VAL A 453 15.90 -10.52 -13.78
N LYS A 454 16.70 -10.85 -14.81
CA LYS A 454 17.98 -11.57 -14.66
C LYS A 454 19.02 -10.83 -13.82
N TYR A 455 18.90 -9.50 -13.73
CA TYR A 455 19.83 -8.60 -13.05
C TYR A 455 19.12 -7.81 -11.94
N ALA A 456 17.94 -8.25 -11.48
CA ALA A 456 17.09 -7.47 -10.59
C ALA A 456 17.80 -7.06 -9.29
N LEU A 457 18.62 -7.95 -8.73
CA LEU A 457 19.37 -7.69 -7.50
C LEU A 457 20.46 -6.63 -7.69
N GLU A 458 21.23 -6.76 -8.76
CA GLU A 458 22.32 -5.83 -9.08
C GLU A 458 21.76 -4.45 -9.43
N ILE A 459 20.68 -4.39 -10.20
CA ILE A 459 20.00 -3.13 -10.54
C ILE A 459 19.43 -2.48 -9.26
N ALA A 460 18.78 -3.24 -8.38
CA ALA A 460 18.26 -2.71 -7.11
C ALA A 460 19.36 -2.12 -6.22
N ARG A 461 20.53 -2.77 -6.16
CA ARG A 461 21.70 -2.22 -5.43
C ARG A 461 22.23 -0.93 -6.04
N ASP A 462 22.29 -0.84 -7.36
CA ASP A 462 22.71 0.39 -8.04
C ASP A 462 21.72 1.53 -7.75
N LEU A 463 20.42 1.25 -7.76
CA LEU A 463 19.37 2.23 -7.44
C LEU A 463 19.46 2.71 -5.98
N LEU A 464 19.70 1.81 -5.04
CA LEU A 464 19.93 2.19 -3.64
C LEU A 464 21.16 3.08 -3.49
N ASN A 465 22.25 2.78 -4.21
CA ASN A 465 23.45 3.63 -4.23
C ASN A 465 23.19 5.03 -4.83
N VAL A 466 22.32 5.13 -5.83
CA VAL A 466 21.87 6.42 -6.38
C VAL A 466 21.17 7.25 -5.30
N LEU A 467 20.20 6.70 -4.55
CA LEU A 467 19.54 7.45 -3.46
C LEU A 467 20.50 7.79 -2.32
N ALA A 468 21.36 6.85 -1.93
CA ALA A 468 22.35 7.10 -0.88
C ALA A 468 23.26 8.28 -1.26
N SER A 469 23.62 8.39 -2.53
CA SER A 469 24.45 9.48 -3.04
C SER A 469 23.68 10.80 -3.08
N ALA A 470 22.43 10.80 -3.55
CA ALA A 470 21.56 11.97 -3.54
C ALA A 470 21.32 12.51 -2.12
N THR A 471 21.11 11.62 -1.14
CA THR A 471 20.93 11.99 0.27
C THR A 471 22.17 12.66 0.84
N LYS A 472 23.38 12.14 0.54
CA LYS A 472 24.63 12.78 0.96
C LYS A 472 24.82 14.17 0.36
N ILE A 473 24.48 14.36 -0.91
CA ILE A 473 24.56 15.66 -1.58
C ILE A 473 23.58 16.64 -0.93
N ALA A 474 22.33 16.24 -0.76
CA ALA A 474 21.27 17.06 -0.18
C ALA A 474 21.57 17.49 1.27
N ASN A 475 22.22 16.63 2.05
CA ASN A 475 22.61 16.95 3.43
C ASN A 475 23.87 17.81 3.55
N ASN A 476 24.72 17.86 2.52
CA ASN A 476 25.93 18.71 2.52
C ASN A 476 25.67 20.12 1.96
N ALA A 477 24.51 20.36 1.34
CA ALA A 477 24.13 21.65 0.75
C ALA A 477 23.40 22.58 1.74
N ASN A 478 22.97 22.06 2.90
CA ASN A 478 22.40 22.80 4.03
C ASN A 478 23.45 23.05 5.11
#